data_AF-A0AAD5QGL6-F1
#
_entry.id   AF-A0AAD5QGL6-F1
#
_cell.length_a   1.000
_cell.length_b   1.000
_cell.length_c   1.000
_cell.angle_alpha   90.00
_cell.angle_beta   90.00
_cell.angle_gamma   90.00
#
_symmetry.space_group_name_H-M   'P 1'
#
loop_
_entity.id
_entity.type
_entity.pdbx_description
1 polymer ?
#
loop_
_entity_poly.entity_id
_entity_poly.type
_entity_poly.pdbx_seq_one_letter_code
_entity_poly.pdbx_strand_id
1 'polypeptide(L)'
;MSDDKCARSEKKTEEEETSRIKSEEAKPSGSAEMPRKDIYSRFVNSFESALNSLTSTVSSAVGGSAERRCLEKSKLKSFTLEGIAEFIKTERPSRVIVMSGAGISTSAGIPDFRSPGSGLYDNLQKYNLPDPQAIFDISFFRKNPEPFFELSKELFRII
;
A
#
# COMPACT_ATOMS: atom_id res chain seq x y z
N MET A 1 -40.57 45.96 -31.78
CA MET A 1 -40.40 47.15 -32.62
C MET A 1 -40.27 48.32 -31.64
N SER A 2 -39.12 48.90 -31.41
CA SER A 2 -37.96 49.01 -32.28
C SER A 2 -36.70 49.29 -31.45
N ASP A 3 -35.60 48.71 -31.91
CA ASP A 3 -34.24 49.15 -31.68
C ASP A 3 -34.00 50.55 -32.24
N ASP A 4 -33.11 51.31 -31.59
CA ASP A 4 -32.35 52.48 -32.09
C ASP A 4 -31.70 53.15 -30.84
N LYS A 5 -30.41 53.53 -30.74
CA LYS A 5 -29.29 53.84 -31.64
C LYS A 5 -28.01 53.75 -30.77
N CYS A 6 -26.93 53.10 -31.21
CA CYS A 6 -25.83 53.67 -32.01
C CYS A 6 -25.15 54.92 -31.41
N ALA A 7 -23.93 54.76 -30.89
CA ALA A 7 -22.83 55.73 -31.07
C ALA A 7 -21.46 55.10 -30.77
N ARG A 8 -20.50 55.49 -31.60
CA ARG A 8 -19.13 54.99 -31.81
C ARG A 8 -18.10 56.00 -31.27
N SER A 9 -16.84 55.57 -31.23
CA SER A 9 -15.56 56.35 -31.23
C SER A 9 -15.04 56.80 -29.85
N GLU A 10 -13.74 56.83 -29.52
CA GLU A 10 -12.48 56.55 -30.23
C GLU A 10 -11.28 56.61 -29.24
N LYS A 11 -10.23 55.78 -29.46
CA LYS A 11 -8.75 56.01 -29.26
C LYS A 11 -8.22 56.36 -27.84
N LYS A 12 -6.98 56.06 -27.40
CA LYS A 12 -5.69 55.72 -28.05
C LYS A 12 -4.65 55.23 -26.99
N THR A 13 -3.79 54.30 -27.41
CA THR A 13 -2.32 54.12 -27.13
C THR A 13 -1.73 54.19 -25.72
N GLU A 14 -0.96 53.16 -25.36
CA GLU A 14 0.49 53.27 -25.12
C GLU A 14 1.17 51.90 -25.36
N GLU A 15 2.07 51.87 -26.37
CA GLU A 15 3.22 50.96 -26.50
C GLU A 15 4.20 51.30 -25.35
N GLU A 16 5.08 50.46 -24.81
CA GLU A 16 6.15 49.72 -25.48
C GLU A 16 6.97 48.98 -24.37
N GLU A 17 7.88 48.09 -24.79
CA GLU A 17 9.08 47.67 -24.05
C GLU A 17 8.89 46.76 -22.81
N THR A 18 9.36 45.51 -22.78
CA THR A 18 10.73 45.11 -23.12
C THR A 18 10.81 43.59 -23.29
N SER A 19 11.61 43.21 -24.27
CA SER A 19 11.97 41.84 -24.61
C SER A 19 13.25 41.41 -23.88
N ARG A 20 13.46 40.09 -23.82
CA ARG A 20 14.75 39.38 -23.61
C ARG A 20 15.38 39.40 -22.21
N ILE A 21 15.17 38.29 -21.50
CA ILE A 21 16.22 37.63 -20.70
C ILE A 21 16.10 36.13 -20.99
N LYS A 22 16.81 35.63 -22.00
CA LYS A 22 17.96 34.71 -21.86
C LYS A 22 17.78 33.61 -20.79
N SER A 23 17.40 32.45 -21.31
CA SER A 23 17.87 31.11 -20.92
C SER A 23 19.14 31.08 -20.08
N GLU A 24 18.98 30.70 -18.82
CA GLU A 24 19.94 29.95 -17.99
C GLU A 24 19.16 29.34 -16.82
N GLU A 25 18.65 28.11 -17.00
CA GLU A 25 18.21 27.28 -15.87
C GLU A 25 19.20 26.14 -15.70
N ALA A 26 20.10 26.36 -14.74
CA ALA A 26 20.96 25.37 -14.16
C ALA A 26 20.11 24.30 -13.45
N LYS A 27 20.42 23.03 -13.68
CA LYS A 27 19.91 21.90 -12.89
C LYS A 27 20.24 22.10 -11.40
N PRO A 28 19.26 22.01 -10.48
CA PRO A 28 19.55 21.58 -9.12
C PRO A 28 19.45 20.06 -9.08
N SER A 29 20.63 19.44 -9.10
CA SER A 29 20.85 18.07 -8.65
C SER A 29 20.52 17.93 -7.16
N GLY A 30 19.73 16.92 -6.80
CA GLY A 30 19.55 16.53 -5.39
C GLY A 30 18.18 15.96 -5.09
N SER A 31 17.79 14.87 -5.75
CA SER A 31 16.68 14.05 -5.27
C SER A 31 17.11 13.39 -3.97
N ALA A 32 16.62 13.89 -2.84
CA ALA A 32 16.64 13.15 -1.59
C ALA A 32 15.77 11.90 -1.79
N GLU A 33 16.41 10.77 -2.07
CA GLU A 33 15.77 9.46 -2.04
C GLU A 33 15.35 9.17 -0.60
N MET A 34 14.06 9.36 -0.34
CA MET A 34 13.47 8.99 0.94
C MET A 34 13.52 7.46 1.06
N PRO A 35 14.15 6.90 2.12
CA PRO A 35 14.44 5.47 2.16
C PRO A 35 13.13 4.67 2.27
N ARG A 36 12.88 3.79 1.30
CA ARG A 36 11.76 2.80 1.28
C ARG A 36 11.72 1.83 2.49
N LYS A 37 12.58 2.02 3.49
CA LYS A 37 12.78 1.16 4.66
C LYS A 37 11.75 1.39 5.77
N ASP A 38 11.02 2.50 5.75
CA ASP A 38 10.23 2.94 6.89
C ASP A 38 8.93 2.13 7.11
N ILE A 39 8.30 1.65 6.03
CA ILE A 39 7.06 0.88 6.15
C ILE A 39 7.35 -0.55 6.60
N TYR A 40 8.38 -1.18 6.02
CA TYR A 40 8.78 -2.54 6.35
C TYR A 40 9.31 -2.65 7.78
N SER A 41 10.15 -1.70 8.21
CA SER A 41 10.68 -1.69 9.57
C SER A 41 9.58 -1.53 10.62
N ARG A 42 8.57 -0.68 10.38
CA ARG A 42 7.43 -0.53 11.30
C ARG A 42 6.64 -1.81 11.47
N PHE A 43 6.33 -2.51 10.39
CA PHE A 43 5.62 -3.78 10.46
C PHE A 43 6.44 -4.84 11.21
N VAL A 44 7.71 -5.02 10.83
CA VAL A 44 8.60 -6.01 11.45
C VAL A 44 8.77 -5.71 12.94
N ASN A 45 9.04 -4.46 13.32
CA ASN A 45 9.19 -4.06 14.72
C ASN A 45 7.89 -4.28 15.51
N SER A 46 6.73 -3.99 14.91
CA SER A 46 5.43 -4.21 15.56
C SER A 46 5.13 -5.70 15.75
N PHE A 47 5.48 -6.53 14.77
CA PHE A 47 5.32 -7.98 14.85
C PHE A 47 6.29 -8.63 15.85
N GLU A 48 7.56 -8.23 15.85
CA GLU A 48 8.56 -8.68 16.83
C GLU A 48 8.12 -8.30 18.26
N SER A 49 7.59 -7.09 18.45
CA SER A 49 7.05 -6.66 19.73
C SER A 49 5.87 -7.51 20.19
N ALA A 50 4.96 -7.85 19.26
CA ALA A 50 3.83 -8.73 19.54
C ALA A 50 4.26 -10.15 19.93
N LEU A 51 5.25 -10.71 19.23
CA LEU A 51 5.82 -12.01 19.55
C LEU A 51 6.47 -12.02 20.93
N ASN A 52 7.32 -11.02 21.23
CA ASN A 52 7.99 -10.91 22.52
C ASN A 52 7.00 -10.81 23.69
N SER A 53 5.89 -10.07 23.51
CA SER A 53 4.80 -9.94 24.49
C SER A 53 4.04 -11.25 24.72
N LEU A 54 3.81 -12.01 23.65
CA LEU A 54 3.15 -13.32 23.76
C LEU A 54 4.03 -14.33 24.50
N THR A 55 5.33 -14.36 24.21
CA THR A 55 6.29 -15.25 24.89
C THR A 55 6.42 -14.95 26.38
N SER A 56 6.35 -13.69 26.82
CA SER A 56 6.43 -13.33 28.25
C SER A 56 5.16 -13.67 29.01
N THR A 57 3.99 -13.50 28.37
CA THR A 57 2.68 -13.84 28.93
C THR A 57 2.53 -15.36 29.12
N VAL A 58 2.90 -16.15 28.11
CA VAL A 58 2.86 -17.62 28.17
C VAL A 58 3.85 -18.16 29.21
N SER A 59 5.04 -17.58 29.32
CA SER A 59 6.01 -17.97 30.37
C SER A 59 5.48 -17.76 31.79
N SER A 60 4.67 -16.73 32.02
CA SER A 60 4.17 -16.41 33.37
C SER A 60 2.94 -17.23 33.77
N ALA A 61 2.18 -17.73 32.79
CA ALA A 61 0.97 -18.54 33.02
C ALA A 61 1.28 -20.02 33.31
N VAL A 62 2.48 -20.51 33.00
CA VAL A 62 2.89 -21.92 33.21
C VAL A 62 3.71 -22.04 34.50
N GLY A 63 3.04 -21.92 35.64
CA GLY A 63 3.61 -22.16 36.97
C GLY A 63 2.90 -23.30 37.71
N GLY A 64 3.34 -24.54 37.51
CA GLY A 64 2.84 -25.71 38.26
C GLY A 64 3.42 -27.06 37.84
N SER A 65 4.45 -27.53 38.56
CA SER A 65 5.01 -28.88 38.72
C SER A 65 4.78 -29.97 37.65
N ALA A 66 5.86 -30.32 36.91
CA ALA A 66 6.40 -31.69 36.82
C ALA A 66 7.54 -31.73 35.78
N GLU A 67 8.74 -31.97 36.28
CA GLU A 67 10.01 -32.02 35.56
C GLU A 67 10.10 -33.27 34.64
N ARG A 68 9.78 -33.11 33.36
CA ARG A 68 10.45 -33.82 32.25
C ARG A 68 10.99 -32.79 31.28
N ARG A 69 12.33 -32.73 31.14
CA ARG A 69 13.06 -32.01 30.09
C ARG A 69 12.43 -32.31 28.72
N CYS A 70 12.38 -31.37 27.79
CA CYS A 70 13.45 -30.47 27.39
C CYS A 70 12.86 -29.10 27.06
N LEU A 71 13.51 -28.02 27.49
CA LEU A 71 13.37 -26.72 26.82
C LEU A 71 13.49 -26.99 25.31
N GLU A 72 12.40 -26.84 24.55
CA GLU A 72 12.53 -26.66 23.12
C GLU A 72 13.33 -25.37 22.97
N LYS A 73 14.66 -25.51 22.87
CA LYS A 73 15.52 -24.43 22.43
C LYS A 73 14.91 -23.93 21.14
N SER A 74 14.70 -22.62 21.05
CA SER A 74 14.32 -22.00 19.79
C SER A 74 15.28 -22.54 18.73
N LYS A 75 14.75 -23.22 17.70
CA LYS A 75 15.60 -23.71 16.59
C LYS A 75 16.28 -22.53 15.87
N LEU A 76 15.71 -21.33 16.02
CA LEU A 76 16.28 -20.07 15.58
C LEU A 76 17.28 -19.54 16.61
N LYS A 77 18.46 -19.15 16.13
CA LYS A 77 19.50 -18.48 16.92
C LYS A 77 19.16 -17.02 17.20
N SER A 78 18.44 -16.37 16.28
CA SER A 78 17.90 -15.01 16.42
C SER A 78 16.57 -14.89 15.67
N PHE A 79 15.74 -13.92 16.07
CA PHE A 79 14.48 -13.58 15.38
C PHE A 79 14.65 -12.53 14.27
N THR A 80 15.87 -12.39 13.73
CA THR A 80 16.15 -11.50 12.61
C THR A 80 16.04 -12.23 11.27
N LEU A 81 15.97 -11.50 10.16
CA LEU A 81 15.96 -12.09 8.82
C LEU A 81 17.19 -12.97 8.59
N GLU A 82 18.35 -12.55 9.09
CA GLU A 82 19.61 -13.29 9.01
C GLU A 82 19.53 -14.61 9.80
N GLY A 83 18.92 -14.59 11.00
CA GLY A 83 18.71 -15.80 11.81
C GLY A 83 17.80 -16.81 11.13
N ILE A 84 16.74 -16.34 10.47
CA ILE A 84 15.84 -17.20 9.68
C ILE A 84 16.57 -17.76 8.46
N ALA A 85 17.34 -16.93 7.74
CA ALA A 85 18.12 -17.37 6.60
C ALA A 85 19.20 -18.40 6.98
N GLU A 86 19.85 -18.21 8.14
CA GLU A 86 20.79 -19.18 8.69
C GLU A 86 20.10 -20.50 9.01
N PHE A 87 18.97 -20.46 9.73
CA PHE A 87 18.17 -21.64 10.06
C PHE A 87 17.76 -22.44 8.81
N ILE A 88 17.29 -21.78 7.75
CA ILE A 88 16.92 -22.46 6.49
C ILE A 88 18.14 -23.14 5.86
N LYS A 89 19.32 -22.49 5.89
CA LYS A 89 20.56 -23.03 5.33
C LYS A 89 21.11 -24.21 6.13
N THR A 90 21.12 -24.12 7.46
CA THR A 90 21.75 -25.10 8.35
C THR A 90 20.82 -26.26 8.69
N GLU A 91 19.60 -25.97 9.12
CA GLU A 91 18.64 -26.99 9.59
C GLU A 91 17.83 -27.61 8.44
N ARG A 92 17.80 -26.96 7.26
CA ARG A 92 17.14 -27.44 6.04
C ARG A 92 15.74 -28.02 6.31
N PRO A 93 14.81 -27.19 6.84
CA PRO A 93 13.47 -27.65 7.17
C PRO A 93 12.76 -28.20 5.92
N SER A 94 12.27 -29.44 6.02
CA SER A 94 11.59 -30.13 4.92
C SER A 94 10.12 -29.71 4.72
N ARG A 95 9.58 -28.92 5.65
CA ARG A 95 8.16 -28.52 5.68
C ARG A 95 8.06 -27.02 5.97
N VAL A 96 7.99 -26.23 4.90
CA VAL A 96 7.84 -24.77 4.96
C VAL A 96 6.47 -24.39 4.41
N ILE A 97 5.69 -23.62 5.18
CA ILE A 97 4.39 -23.09 4.77
C ILE A 97 4.57 -21.59 4.51
N VAL A 98 4.14 -21.12 3.34
CA VAL A 98 4.13 -19.71 2.99
C VAL A 98 2.69 -19.22 2.97
N MET A 99 2.40 -18.18 3.74
CA MET A 99 1.14 -17.46 3.71
C MET A 99 1.38 -16.11 3.03
N SER A 100 0.65 -15.85 1.95
CA SER A 100 0.77 -14.60 1.18
C SER A 100 -0.60 -13.97 0.93
N GLY A 101 -0.62 -12.66 0.74
CA GLY A 101 -1.81 -11.90 0.32
C GLY A 101 -1.51 -11.06 -0.92
N ALA A 102 -2.45 -10.21 -1.34
CA ALA A 102 -2.34 -9.40 -2.56
C ALA A 102 -1.06 -8.53 -2.64
N GLY A 103 -0.50 -8.15 -1.49
CA GLY A 103 0.73 -7.35 -1.40
C GLY A 103 1.91 -7.91 -2.21
N ILE A 104 2.04 -9.23 -2.35
CA ILE A 104 3.15 -9.83 -3.12
C ILE A 104 3.06 -9.54 -4.62
N SER A 105 1.87 -9.19 -5.12
CA SER A 105 1.59 -8.93 -6.54
C SER A 105 1.61 -7.44 -6.88
N THR A 106 1.74 -6.56 -5.89
CA THR A 106 1.79 -5.10 -6.11
C THR A 106 2.95 -4.67 -6.99
N SER A 107 4.11 -5.34 -6.88
CA SER A 107 5.26 -5.09 -7.75
C SER A 107 5.03 -5.52 -9.21
N ALA A 108 4.04 -6.36 -9.48
CA ALA A 108 3.63 -6.74 -10.82
C ALA A 108 2.56 -5.80 -11.41
N GLY A 109 2.19 -4.73 -10.70
CA GLY A 109 1.18 -3.76 -11.13
C GLY A 109 -0.26 -4.13 -10.76
N ILE A 110 -0.47 -5.25 -10.05
CA ILE A 110 -1.79 -5.63 -9.54
C ILE A 110 -2.01 -4.91 -8.20
N PRO A 111 -3.00 -4.00 -8.07
CA PRO A 111 -3.21 -3.28 -6.84
C PRO A 111 -3.61 -4.23 -5.70
N ASP A 112 -3.17 -3.95 -4.48
CA ASP A 112 -3.73 -4.61 -3.30
C ASP A 112 -5.10 -4.02 -2.95
N PHE A 113 -5.71 -4.51 -1.87
CA PHE A 113 -7.04 -4.04 -1.48
C PHE A 113 -7.03 -2.77 -0.62
N ARG A 114 -6.00 -2.55 0.21
CA ARG A 114 -6.08 -1.71 1.42
C ARG A 114 -5.04 -0.59 1.48
N SER A 115 -4.10 -0.52 0.55
CA SER A 115 -3.09 0.54 0.52
C SER A 115 -3.74 1.90 0.24
N PRO A 116 -3.48 2.94 1.04
CA PRO A 116 -4.04 4.26 0.79
C PRO A 116 -3.65 4.82 -0.58
N GLY A 117 -4.63 5.29 -1.35
CA GLY A 117 -4.47 5.92 -2.67
C GLY A 117 -4.22 4.96 -3.84
N SER A 118 -3.60 3.80 -3.62
CA SER A 118 -3.33 2.80 -4.68
C SER A 118 -4.16 1.52 -4.55
N GLY A 119 -4.75 1.28 -3.38
CA GLY A 119 -5.54 0.10 -3.08
C GLY A 119 -6.90 0.13 -3.77
N LEU A 120 -7.44 -1.07 -3.98
CA LEU A 120 -8.70 -1.25 -4.67
C LEU A 120 -9.84 -0.50 -3.98
N TYR A 121 -9.98 -0.65 -2.66
CA TYR A 121 -11.08 -0.08 -1.87
C TYR A 121 -11.19 1.44 -1.95
N ASP A 122 -10.06 2.14 -2.04
CA ASP A 122 -10.04 3.61 -2.16
C ASP A 122 -10.56 4.08 -3.52
N ASN A 123 -10.48 3.23 -4.55
CA ASN A 123 -10.89 3.53 -5.91
C ASN A 123 -12.31 3.05 -6.26
N LEU A 124 -13.04 2.45 -5.30
CA LEU A 124 -14.39 1.91 -5.51
C LEU A 124 -15.52 2.93 -5.34
N GLN A 125 -15.22 4.18 -4.98
CA GLN A 125 -16.26 5.20 -4.74
C GLN A 125 -17.18 5.41 -5.95
N LYS A 126 -16.70 5.14 -7.17
CA LYS A 126 -17.48 5.23 -8.41
C LYS A 126 -18.66 4.25 -8.50
N TYR A 127 -18.66 3.16 -7.73
CA TYR A 127 -19.69 2.12 -7.79
C TYR A 127 -20.86 2.31 -6.81
N ASN A 128 -20.91 3.44 -6.08
CA ASN A 128 -21.97 3.78 -5.12
C ASN A 128 -22.33 2.63 -4.16
N LEU A 129 -21.30 1.99 -3.60
CA LEU A 129 -21.45 0.85 -2.70
C LEU A 129 -21.75 1.31 -1.27
N PRO A 130 -22.49 0.52 -0.46
CA PRO A 130 -22.71 0.83 0.95
C PRO A 130 -21.40 0.78 1.76
N ASP A 131 -20.49 -0.12 1.38
CA ASP A 131 -19.14 -0.24 1.88
C ASP A 131 -18.24 -0.85 0.78
N PRO A 132 -16.92 -0.63 0.80
CA PRO A 132 -16.04 -1.11 -0.26
C PRO A 132 -15.86 -2.64 -0.29
N GLN A 133 -16.23 -3.36 0.77
CA GLN A 133 -16.18 -4.82 0.82
C GLN A 133 -17.43 -5.45 0.18
N ALA A 134 -18.54 -4.71 0.08
CA ALA A 134 -19.81 -5.16 -0.49
C ALA A 134 -19.65 -5.72 -1.91
N ILE A 135 -18.71 -5.19 -2.71
CA ILE A 135 -18.45 -5.71 -4.07
C ILE A 135 -17.98 -7.17 -4.09
N PHE A 136 -17.43 -7.65 -2.98
CA PHE A 136 -16.97 -9.04 -2.80
C PHE A 136 -17.90 -9.86 -1.90
N ASP A 137 -19.02 -9.28 -1.43
CA ASP A 137 -20.03 -10.00 -0.68
C ASP A 137 -20.95 -10.80 -1.63
N ILE A 138 -21.16 -12.08 -1.34
CA ILE A 138 -21.96 -12.96 -2.20
C ILE A 138 -23.44 -12.56 -2.25
N SER A 139 -23.97 -12.00 -1.16
CA SER A 139 -25.38 -11.57 -1.09
C SER A 139 -25.58 -10.29 -1.90
N PHE A 140 -24.63 -9.36 -1.84
CA PHE A 140 -24.60 -8.18 -2.69
C PHE A 140 -24.46 -8.57 -4.16
N PHE A 141 -23.50 -9.42 -4.51
CA PHE A 141 -23.29 -9.89 -5.88
C PHE A 141 -24.56 -10.50 -6.49
N ARG A 142 -25.29 -11.33 -5.74
CA ARG A 142 -26.55 -11.92 -6.20
C ARG A 142 -27.67 -10.89 -6.44
N LYS A 143 -27.65 -9.76 -5.75
CA LYS A 143 -28.62 -8.66 -5.91
C LYS A 143 -28.23 -7.70 -7.03
N ASN A 144 -26.96 -7.32 -7.08
CA ASN A 144 -26.39 -6.43 -8.07
C ASN A 144 -24.97 -6.89 -8.46
N PRO A 145 -24.82 -7.70 -9.52
CA PRO A 145 -23.51 -8.21 -9.94
C PRO A 145 -22.71 -7.21 -10.79
N GLU A 146 -23.32 -6.12 -11.26
CA GLU A 146 -22.69 -5.17 -12.20
C GLU A 146 -21.37 -4.58 -11.68
N PRO A 147 -21.27 -4.05 -10.44
CA PRO A 147 -20.02 -3.50 -9.93
C PRO A 147 -18.85 -4.49 -9.97
N PHE A 148 -19.10 -5.74 -9.61
CA PHE A 148 -18.08 -6.79 -9.65
C PHE A 148 -17.57 -7.05 -11.07
N PHE A 149 -18.48 -7.10 -12.06
CA PHE A 149 -18.09 -7.32 -13.45
C PHE A 149 -17.36 -6.13 -14.07
N GLU A 150 -17.74 -4.90 -13.72
CA GLU A 150 -17.01 -3.70 -14.14
C GLU A 150 -15.60 -3.66 -13.56
N LEU A 151 -15.47 -3.92 -12.26
CA LEU A 151 -14.19 -4.05 -11.59
C LEU A 151 -13.33 -5.15 -12.22
N SER A 152 -13.94 -6.31 -12.52
CA SER A 152 -13.24 -7.44 -13.15
C SER A 152 -12.68 -7.06 -14.52
N LYS A 153 -13.44 -6.30 -15.34
CA LYS A 153 -12.96 -5.82 -16.64
C LYS A 153 -11.71 -4.93 -16.51
N GLU A 154 -11.67 -4.07 -15.49
CA GLU A 154 -10.51 -3.22 -15.23
C GLU A 154 -9.30 -4.05 -14.80
N LEU A 155 -9.50 -5.02 -13.90
CA LEU A 155 -8.43 -5.87 -13.40
C LEU A 155 -7.87 -6.81 -14.50
N PHE A 156 -8.73 -7.42 -15.32
CA PHE A 156 -8.31 -8.27 -16.43
C PHE A 156 -7.65 -7.51 -17.58
N ARG A 157 -7.67 -6.17 -17.61
CA ARG A 157 -6.82 -5.42 -18.56
C ARG A 157 -5.36 -5.37 -18.13
N ILE A 158 -5.06 -5.59 -16.85
CA ILE A 158 -3.72 -5.52 -16.28
C ILE A 158 -3.01 -6.89 -16.38
N ILE A 159 -3.78 -7.97 -16.28
CA ILE A 159 -3.34 -9.37 -16.34
C ILE A 159 -3.30 -9.84 -17.80
#